data_AF-A0A1H0MWC1-F1
#
_entry.id   AF-A0A1H0MWC1-F1
#
_cell.length_a   1.000
_cell.length_b   1.000
_cell.length_c   1.000
_cell.angle_alpha   90.00
_cell.angle_beta   90.00
_cell.angle_gamma   90.00
#
_symmetry.space_group_name_H-M   'P 1'
#
loop_
_entity.id
_entity.type
_entity.pdbx_description
1 polymer ?
#
loop_
_entity_poly.entity_id
_entity_poly.type
_entity_poly.pdbx_seq_one_letter_code
_entity_poly.pdbx_strand_id
1 'polypeptide(L)' 'MTTNTRVRWGLAVILFLAAIVDAYLAMSESVVWPAILAVLWIGIAGALISARPASPVVDAPSPHPVPVPARAAHV' A
#
# COMPACT_ATOMS: atom_id res chain seq x y z
N MET A 1 -15.15 4.81 -5.47
CA MET A 1 -13.84 4.15 -5.70
C MET A 1 -12.78 5.24 -5.68
N THR A 2 -12.04 5.37 -4.58
CA THR A 2 -11.11 6.48 -4.34
C THR A 2 -9.94 6.41 -5.33
N THR A 3 -9.47 7.56 -5.81
CA THR A 3 -8.44 7.71 -6.86
C THR A 3 -7.19 6.84 -6.60
N ASN A 4 -6.81 6.67 -5.33
CA ASN A 4 -5.70 5.81 -4.90
C ASN A 4 -5.85 4.33 -5.31
N THR A 5 -7.06 3.78 -5.29
CA THR A 5 -7.30 2.39 -5.72
C THR A 5 -7.13 2.22 -7.23
N ARG A 6 -7.52 3.23 -8.02
CA ARG A 6 -7.33 3.20 -9.48
C ARG A 6 -5.86 3.31 -9.88
N VAL A 7 -5.09 4.16 -9.18
CA VAL A 7 -3.64 4.32 -9.41
C VAL A 7 -2.88 3.02 -9.08
N ARG A 8 -3.20 2.37 -7.95
CA ARG A 8 -2.60 1.07 -7.58
C ARG A 8 -2.86 -0.01 -8.63
N TRP A 9 -4.08 -0.06 -9.16
CA TRP A 9 -4.44 -0.98 -10.24
C TRP A 9 -3.72 -0.66 -11.55
N GLY A 10 -3.61 0.61 -11.92
CA GLY A 10 -2.84 1.03 -13.10
C GLY A 10 -1.37 0.63 -13.02
N LEU A 11 -0.73 0.88 -11.87
CA LEU A 11 0.66 0.46 -11.60
C LEU A 11 0.82 -1.06 -11.68
N ALA A 12 -0.12 -1.83 -11.10
CA ALA A 12 -0.07 -3.28 -11.16
C ALA A 12 -0.11 -3.82 -12.61
N VAL A 13 -0.93 -3.20 -13.47
CA VAL A 13 -1.01 -3.59 -14.90
C VAL A 13 0.29 -3.25 -15.65
N ILE A 14 0.87 -2.08 -15.40
CA ILE A 14 2.14 -1.68 -16.03
C ILE A 14 3.27 -2.64 -15.61
N LEU A 15 3.34 -2.99 -14.33
CA LEU A 15 4.32 -3.94 -13.80
C LEU A 15 4.15 -5.34 -14.41
N PHE A 16 2.91 -5.77 -14.61
CA PHE A 16 2.62 -7.05 -15.24
C PHE A 16 3.06 -7.09 -16.71
N LEU A 17 2.80 -6.01 -17.46
CA LEU A 17 3.27 -5.86 -18.85
C LEU A 17 4.80 -5.87 -18.94
N ALA A 18 5.49 -5.19 -18.03
CA ALA A 18 6.95 -5.21 -17.96
C ALA A 18 7.48 -6.64 -17.75
N ALA A 19 6.89 -7.40 -16.83
CA ALA A 19 7.28 -8.78 -16.58
C ALA A 19 7.06 -9.70 -17.81
N ILE A 20 6.00 -9.48 -18.60
CA ILE A 20 5.77 -10.23 -19.85
C ILE A 20 6.88 -9.93 -20.88
N VAL A 21 7.22 -8.65 -21.05
CA VAL A 21 8.27 -8.22 -21.99
C VAL A 21 9.62 -8.81 -21.59
N ASP A 22 9.96 -8.77 -20.31
CA ASP A 22 11.19 -9.36 -19.77
C ASP A 22 11.21 -10.89 -19.96
N ALA A 23 10.12 -11.59 -19.70
CA ALA A 23 10.03 -13.03 -19.94
C ALA A 23 10.20 -13.38 -21.44
N TYR A 24 9.60 -12.57 -22.33
CA TYR A 24 9.75 -12.74 -23.77
C TYR A 24 11.19 -12.50 -24.24
N LEU A 25 11.86 -11.47 -23.71
CA LEU A 25 13.27 -11.18 -23.98
C LEU A 25 14.19 -12.31 -23.49
N ALA A 26 13.96 -12.82 -22.27
CA ALA A 26 14.72 -13.96 -21.74
C ALA A 26 14.60 -15.19 -22.64
N MET A 27 13.39 -15.49 -23.12
CA MET A 27 13.14 -16.63 -24.00
C MET A 27 13.77 -16.42 -25.39
N SER A 28 13.65 -15.21 -25.94
CA SER A 28 14.09 -14.88 -27.31
C SER A 28 15.61 -14.80 -27.43
N GLU A 29 16.27 -14.22 -26.42
CA GLU A 29 17.72 -13.98 -26.45
C GLU A 29 18.50 -15.00 -25.60
N SER A 30 17.83 -15.93 -24.90
CA SER A 30 18.46 -16.85 -23.93
C SER A 30 19.32 -16.13 -22.88
N VAL A 31 19.00 -14.88 -22.57
CA VAL A 31 19.70 -14.09 -21.55
C VAL A 31 18.96 -14.26 -20.23
N VAL A 32 19.70 -14.51 -19.15
CA VAL A 32 19.12 -14.75 -17.81
C VAL A 32 18.70 -13.43 -17.12
N TRP A 33 19.33 -12.32 -17.49
CA TRP A 33 19.11 -11.00 -16.87
C TRP A 33 17.64 -10.50 -16.90
N PRO A 34 16.89 -10.62 -18.02
CA PRO A 34 15.47 -10.25 -18.04
C PRO A 34 14.61 -11.14 -17.12
N ALA A 35 14.95 -12.42 -16.95
CA ALA A 35 14.21 -13.29 -16.03
C ALA A 35 14.33 -12.83 -14.57
N ILE A 36 15.50 -12.32 -14.16
CA ILE A 36 15.72 -11.76 -12.82
C ILE A 36 14.86 -10.49 -12.62
N LEU A 37 14.81 -9.62 -13.64
CA LEU A 37 13.95 -8.43 -13.67
C LEU A 37 12.46 -8.78 -13.57
N ALA A 38 12.00 -9.81 -14.29
CA ALA A 38 10.61 -10.27 -14.21
C ALA A 38 10.22 -10.70 -12.78
N VAL A 39 11.09 -11.44 -12.09
CA VAL A 39 10.86 -11.84 -10.69
C VAL A 39 10.80 -10.61 -9.77
N LEU A 40 11.68 -9.63 -9.98
CA LEU A 40 11.67 -8.38 -9.23
C LEU A 40 10.35 -7.61 -9.41
N TRP A 41 9.87 -7.48 -10.64
CA TRP A 41 8.61 -6.79 -10.94
C TRP A 41 7.39 -7.50 -10.33
N ILE A 42 7.36 -8.83 -10.37
CA ILE A 42 6.31 -9.62 -9.71
C ILE A 42 6.32 -9.39 -8.19
N GLY A 43 7.50 -9.36 -7.57
CA GLY A 43 7.65 -9.06 -6.15
C GLY A 43 7.13 -7.67 -5.78
N ILE A 44 7.44 -6.65 -6.60
CA ILE A 44 6.96 -5.28 -6.40
C ILE A 44 5.44 -5.21 -6.55
N ALA A 45 4.87 -5.83 -7.59
CA ALA A 45 3.42 -5.89 -7.79
C ALA A 45 2.71 -6.58 -6.61
N GLY A 46 3.26 -7.70 -6.13
CA GLY A 46 2.78 -8.40 -4.95
C GLY A 46 2.82 -7.52 -3.70
N ALA A 47 3.92 -6.82 -3.46
CA ALA A 47 4.05 -5.88 -2.34
C ALA A 47 3.03 -4.72 -2.44
N LEU A 48 2.83 -4.17 -3.64
CA LEU A 48 1.87 -3.09 -3.90
C LEU A 48 0.42 -3.51 -3.63
N ILE A 49 0.06 -4.76 -3.94
CA ILE A 49 -1.26 -5.30 -3.67
C ILE A 49 -1.41 -5.66 -2.18
N SER A 50 -0.38 -6.28 -1.60
CA SER A 50 -0.38 -6.79 -0.23
C SER A 50 -0.16 -5.70 0.83
N ALA A 51 0.28 -4.50 0.43
CA ALA A 51 0.33 -3.32 1.29
C ALA A 51 -1.10 -2.96 1.76
N ARG A 52 -1.49 -3.57 2.88
CA ARG A 52 -2.67 -3.22 3.65
C ARG A 52 -2.43 -1.80 4.16
N PRO A 53 -3.43 -0.89 4.08
CA PRO A 53 -3.31 0.40 4.74
C PRO A 53 -2.94 0.11 6.20
N ALA A 54 -1.86 0.71 6.71
CA ALA A 54 -1.61 0.72 8.14
C ALA A 54 -2.92 1.14 8.79
N SER A 55 -3.50 0.26 9.63
CA SER A 55 -4.73 0.58 10.34
C SER A 55 -4.56 1.98 10.90
N PRO A 56 -5.49 2.91 10.68
CA PRO A 56 -5.45 4.15 11.43
C PRO A 56 -5.40 3.71 12.89
N VAL A 57 -4.33 4.11 13.58
CA VAL A 57 -4.30 4.05 15.03
C VAL A 57 -5.62 4.67 15.44
N VAL A 58 -6.53 3.84 15.96
CA VAL A 58 -7.75 4.34 16.58
C VAL A 58 -7.20 5.09 17.78
N ASP A 59 -7.06 6.40 17.66
CA ASP A 59 -6.81 7.29 18.78
C ASP A 59 -7.90 6.95 19.80
N ALA A 60 -7.49 6.25 20.87
CA ALA A 60 -8.36 5.99 21.99
C ALA A 60 -8.95 7.34 22.41
N PRO A 61 -10.27 7.44 22.65
CA PRO A 61 -10.90 8.72 22.97
C PRO A 61 -10.15 9.34 24.15
N SER A 62 -9.50 10.48 23.88
CA SER A 62 -8.86 11.29 24.90
C SER A 62 -9.85 11.48 26.05
N PRO A 63 -9.49 11.17 27.31
CA PRO A 63 -10.38 11.44 28.42
C PRO A 63 -10.58 12.95 28.48
N HIS A 64 -11.73 13.43 27.98
CA HIS A 64 -12.15 14.81 28.18
C HIS A 64 -12.26 15.02 29.69
N PRO A 65 -11.52 15.97 30.28
CA PRO A 65 -11.76 16.34 31.67
C PRO A 65 -13.17 16.92 31.74
N VAL A 66 -14.07 16.17 32.39
CA VAL A 66 -15.41 16.67 32.73
C VAL A 66 -15.19 17.90 33.61
N PRO A 67 -15.73 19.09 33.25
CA PRO A 67 -15.67 20.24 34.12
C PRO A 67 -16.44 19.88 35.40
N VAL A 68 -15.73 19.77 36.52
CA VAL A 68 -16.37 19.62 37.83
C VAL A 68 -17.14 20.93 38.07
N PRO A 69 -18.48 20.90 38.21
CA PRO A 69 -19.20 22.10 38.58
C PRO A 69 -18.71 22.52 39.96
N ALA A 70 -18.20 23.75 40.07
CA ALA A 70 -17.80 24.37 41.32
C ALA A 70 -19.04 24.43 42.24
N ARG A 71 -19.25 23.36 43.00
CA ARG A 71 -20.26 23.29 44.03
C ARG A 71 -19.90 24.30 45.10
N ALA A 72 -20.78 25.27 45.28
CA ALA A 72 -21.14 25.86 46.56
C ALA A 72 -19.96 26.09 47.52
N ALA A 73 -19.29 27.23 47.38
CA ALA A 73 -18.38 27.76 48.40
C ALA A 73 -18.63 29.26 48.67
N HIS A 74 -19.89 29.68 48.61
CA HIS A 74 -20.34 30.95 49.18
C HIS A 74 -21.65 30.70 49.95
N VAL A 75 -21.48 30.31 51.21
CA VAL A 75 -22.43 30.52 52.31
C VAL A 75 -21.66 31.28 53.38
#